data_AF-A0A7S2UCM9-F1
#
_entry.id   AF-A0A7S2UCM9-F1
#
_cell.length_a   1.000
_cell.length_b   1.000
_cell.length_c   1.000
_cell.angle_alpha   90.00
_cell.angle_beta   90.00
_cell.angle_gamma   90.00
#
_symmetry.space_group_name_H-M   'P 1'
#
loop_
_entity.id
_entity.type
_entity.pdbx_description
1 polymer ?
#
loop_
_entity_poly.entity_id
_entity_poly.type
_entity_poly.pdbx_seq_one_letter_code
_entity_poly.pdbx_strand_id
1 'polypeptide(L)'
;CVLNLMGHSEDPLKLTGEVMNEDMQIALMKEQSNKHAELGIYMNVVWLAYLFGDYTRAGEFVDKLVEESEVGSQAEELLKTFYCGLTCFALAKDTNDRKWRKLAMKDLKKIKKWSKLSPFNCLQKLLLLKAEAAVLGRRYSKAEKYY
;
A
#
# COMPACT_ATOMS: atom_id res chain seq x y z
N CYS A 1 8.87 3.88 11.36
CA CYS A 1 7.49 4.37 11.12
C CYS A 1 6.90 5.12 12.29
N VAL A 2 6.91 4.58 13.52
CA VAL A 2 6.23 5.22 14.67
C VAL A 2 6.70 6.66 14.92
N LEU A 3 8.01 6.93 14.84
CA LEU A 3 8.56 8.30 14.97
C LEU A 3 8.08 9.25 13.86
N ASN A 4 7.97 8.79 12.62
CA ASN A 4 7.41 9.57 11.50
C ASN A 4 5.95 9.97 11.75
N LEU A 5 5.14 9.02 12.24
CA LEU A 5 3.73 9.28 12.55
C LEU A 5 3.55 10.23 13.74
N MET A 6 4.51 10.29 14.65
CA MET A 6 4.52 11.22 15.79
C MET A 6 5.10 12.60 15.46
N GLY A 7 5.54 12.83 14.22
CA GLY A 7 6.19 14.10 13.82
C GLY A 7 7.59 14.28 14.39
N HIS A 8 8.23 13.21 14.85
CA HIS A 8 9.58 13.20 15.43
C HIS A 8 10.65 12.73 14.42
N SER A 9 10.42 12.96 13.13
CA SER A 9 11.37 12.66 12.06
C SER A 9 11.62 13.94 11.25
N GLU A 10 12.86 14.14 10.82
CA GLU A 10 13.24 15.30 9.98
C GLU A 10 12.45 15.35 8.67
N ASP A 11 12.17 14.18 8.08
CA ASP A 11 11.30 14.03 6.91
C ASP A 11 10.23 12.97 7.22
N PRO A 12 8.97 13.36 7.47
CA PRO A 12 7.88 12.43 7.76
C PRO A 12 7.66 11.39 6.64
N LEU A 13 8.05 11.71 5.40
CA LEU A 13 7.89 10.88 4.20
C LEU A 13 8.98 9.82 4.05
N LYS A 14 10.11 9.99 4.73
CA LYS A 14 11.28 9.11 4.65
C LYS A 14 11.49 8.41 5.97
N LEU A 15 11.74 7.10 5.94
CA LEU A 15 12.34 6.44 7.09
C LEU A 15 13.83 6.85 7.14
N THR A 16 14.12 8.04 7.65
CA THR A 16 15.47 8.59 7.85
C THR A 16 15.73 8.98 9.31
N GLY A 17 14.84 8.61 10.24
CA GLY A 17 15.06 8.86 11.67
C GLY A 17 16.19 8.00 12.24
N GLU A 18 16.75 8.42 13.37
CA GLU A 18 17.88 7.74 14.06
C GLU A 18 17.66 6.24 14.30
N VAL A 19 16.40 5.79 14.40
CA VAL A 19 16.02 4.40 14.65
C VAL A 19 15.86 3.57 13.37
N MET A 20 15.62 4.19 12.20
CA MET A 20 15.35 3.48 10.95
C MET A 20 15.75 4.35 9.74
N ASN A 21 16.82 3.92 9.04
CA ASN A 21 17.18 4.39 7.69
C ASN A 21 16.81 3.31 6.67
N GLU A 22 15.81 3.54 5.82
CA GLU A 22 15.31 2.51 4.89
C GLU A 22 16.36 2.02 3.90
N ASP A 23 17.18 2.89 3.31
CA ASP A 23 18.16 2.49 2.30
C ASP A 23 19.24 1.58 2.89
N MET A 24 19.75 1.95 4.08
CA MET A 24 20.72 1.14 4.81
C MET A 24 20.13 -0.21 5.22
N GLN A 25 18.88 -0.22 5.70
CA GLN A 25 18.22 -1.44 6.15
C GLN A 25 17.86 -2.37 5.00
N ILE A 26 17.41 -1.84 3.86
CA ILE A 26 17.17 -2.62 2.64
C ILE A 26 18.48 -3.25 2.16
N ALA A 27 19.58 -2.49 2.13
CA ALA A 27 20.89 -3.01 1.74
C ALA A 27 21.35 -4.15 2.68
N LEU A 28 21.21 -3.95 3.99
CA LEU A 28 21.56 -4.96 4.99
C LEU A 28 20.71 -6.23 4.86
N MET A 29 19.39 -6.11 4.67
CA MET A 29 18.52 -7.27 4.50
C MET A 29 18.83 -8.04 3.21
N LYS A 30 19.22 -7.34 2.13
CA LYS A 30 19.69 -7.97 0.89
C LYS A 30 21.01 -8.72 1.09
N GLU A 31 21.98 -8.12 1.78
CA GLU A 31 23.25 -8.78 2.11
C GLU A 31 23.01 -10.05 2.93
N GLN A 32 22.10 -10.00 3.89
CA GLN A 32 21.71 -11.14 4.72
C GLN A 32 20.78 -12.13 4.02
N SER A 33 20.38 -11.87 2.76
CA SER A 33 19.37 -12.64 2.04
C SER A 33 18.05 -12.80 2.81
N ASN A 34 17.74 -11.85 3.70
CA ASN A 34 16.54 -11.87 4.53
C ASN A 34 15.38 -11.20 3.79
N LYS A 35 14.80 -11.95 2.87
CA LYS A 35 13.73 -11.46 2.00
C LYS A 35 12.49 -11.02 2.77
N HIS A 36 12.12 -11.73 3.83
CA HIS A 36 10.94 -11.39 4.62
C HIS A 36 11.07 -10.00 5.27
N ALA A 37 12.23 -9.71 5.88
CA ALA A 37 12.50 -8.42 6.47
C ALA A 37 12.60 -7.29 5.42
N GLU A 38 13.20 -7.57 4.25
CA GLU A 38 13.21 -6.64 3.11
C GLU A 38 11.78 -6.23 2.70
N LEU A 39 10.87 -7.21 2.54
CA LEU A 39 9.47 -6.95 2.19
C LEU A 39 8.72 -6.22 3.32
N GLY A 40 9.05 -6.52 4.58
CA GLY A 40 8.59 -5.75 5.73
C GLY A 40 8.92 -4.26 5.63
N ILE A 41 10.13 -3.93 5.20
CA ILE A 41 10.55 -2.53 4.98
C ILE A 41 9.77 -1.92 3.81
N TYR A 42 9.63 -2.63 2.69
CA TYR A 42 8.87 -2.14 1.54
C TYR A 42 7.41 -1.83 1.89
N MET A 43 6.75 -2.71 2.64
CA MET A 43 5.38 -2.47 3.11
C MET A 43 5.27 -1.22 3.99
N ASN A 44 6.25 -1.01 4.87
CA ASN A 44 6.31 0.17 5.73
C ASN A 44 6.47 1.47 4.92
N VAL A 45 7.32 1.46 3.88
CA VAL A 45 7.49 2.61 2.99
C VAL A 45 6.21 2.91 2.22
N VAL A 46 5.58 1.91 1.61
CA VAL A 46 4.29 2.09 0.91
C VAL A 46 3.24 2.67 1.84
N TRP A 47 3.14 2.15 3.06
CA TRP A 47 2.16 2.64 4.03
C TRP A 47 2.41 4.10 4.41
N LEU A 48 3.63 4.48 4.78
CA LEU A 48 3.95 5.86 5.15
C LEU A 48 3.76 6.82 3.99
N ALA A 49 4.33 6.50 2.84
CA ALA A 49 4.25 7.33 1.64
C ALA A 49 2.79 7.56 1.23
N TYR A 50 1.95 6.52 1.29
CA TYR A 50 0.51 6.65 1.04
C TYR A 50 -0.17 7.58 2.06
N LEU A 51 0.09 7.42 3.36
CA LEU A 51 -0.54 8.22 4.41
C LEU A 51 -0.22 9.71 4.29
N PHE A 52 0.98 10.05 3.84
CA PHE A 52 1.40 11.44 3.67
C PHE A 52 1.21 11.97 2.23
N GLY A 53 0.64 11.17 1.32
CA GLY A 53 0.29 11.61 -0.04
C GLY A 53 1.40 11.55 -1.08
N ASP A 54 2.57 10.97 -0.78
CA ASP A 54 3.63 10.73 -1.76
C ASP A 54 3.36 9.42 -2.52
N TYR A 55 2.36 9.47 -3.40
CA TYR A 55 1.93 8.28 -4.15
C TYR A 55 2.97 7.82 -5.16
N THR A 56 3.81 8.71 -5.69
CA THR A 56 4.90 8.37 -6.60
C THR A 56 5.88 7.43 -5.91
N ARG A 57 6.38 7.83 -4.74
CA ARG A 57 7.26 6.98 -3.94
C ARG A 57 6.60 5.66 -3.54
N ALA A 58 5.35 5.72 -3.09
CA ALA A 58 4.61 4.51 -2.77
C ALA A 58 4.57 3.54 -3.97
N GLY A 59 4.34 4.07 -5.19
CA GLY A 59 4.33 3.31 -6.44
C GLY A 59 5.64 2.57 -6.73
N GLU A 60 6.79 3.20 -6.49
CA GLU A 60 8.11 2.57 -6.70
C GLU A 60 8.29 1.29 -5.85
N PHE A 61 7.77 1.30 -4.63
CA PHE A 61 7.82 0.14 -3.74
C PHE A 61 6.68 -0.86 -3.99
N VAL A 62 5.53 -0.41 -4.48
CA VAL A 62 4.47 -1.31 -4.95
C VAL A 62 4.98 -2.20 -6.08
N ASP A 63 5.74 -1.66 -7.03
CA ASP A 63 6.31 -2.45 -8.13
C ASP A 63 7.20 -3.58 -7.59
N LYS A 64 8.07 -3.28 -6.62
CA LYS A 64 8.94 -4.27 -5.96
C LYS A 64 8.14 -5.34 -5.20
N LEU A 65 6.98 -4.97 -4.63
CA LEU A 65 6.11 -5.89 -3.89
C LEU A 65 5.25 -6.79 -4.79
N VAL A 66 4.97 -6.36 -6.03
CA VAL A 66 4.13 -7.12 -6.99
C VAL A 66 4.88 -8.30 -7.59
N GLU A 67 6.21 -8.24 -7.64
CA GLU A 67 7.08 -9.31 -8.13
C GLU A 67 7.14 -10.52 -7.18
N GLU A 68 6.65 -10.35 -5.95
CA GLU A 68 6.79 -11.33 -4.87
C GLU A 68 5.47 -12.08 -4.62
N SER A 69 5.55 -13.40 -4.48
CA SER A 69 4.37 -14.28 -4.51
C SER A 69 3.48 -14.15 -3.28
N GLU A 70 4.05 -14.15 -2.07
CA GLU A 70 3.33 -14.00 -0.80
C GLU A 70 4.23 -13.39 0.28
N VAL A 71 3.69 -12.47 1.08
CA VAL A 71 4.44 -11.83 2.17
C VAL A 71 3.91 -12.30 3.51
N GLY A 72 4.73 -13.10 4.21
CA GLY A 72 4.55 -13.39 5.63
C GLY A 72 3.17 -13.96 5.98
N SER A 73 2.54 -13.34 6.98
CA SER A 73 1.23 -13.72 7.52
C SER A 73 0.05 -13.23 6.66
N GLN A 74 -1.13 -13.84 6.83
CA GLN A 74 -2.35 -13.37 6.15
C GLN A 74 -2.73 -11.93 6.52
N ALA A 75 -2.36 -11.47 7.73
CA ALA A 75 -2.61 -10.10 8.17
C ALA A 75 -1.72 -9.11 7.41
N GLU A 76 -0.43 -9.43 7.25
CA GLU A 76 0.50 -8.63 6.46
C GLU A 76 0.09 -8.61 4.99
N GLU A 77 -0.28 -9.76 4.43
CA GLU A 77 -0.73 -9.86 3.04
C GLU A 77 -2.02 -9.04 2.79
N LEU A 78 -2.94 -8.98 3.78
CA LEU A 78 -4.12 -8.14 3.72
C LEU A 78 -3.76 -6.65 3.73
N LEU A 79 -2.88 -6.22 4.64
CA LEU A 79 -2.44 -4.82 4.73
C LEU A 79 -1.67 -4.38 3.49
N LYS A 80 -0.74 -5.22 3.01
CA LYS A 80 -0.02 -5.03 1.75
C LYS A 80 -0.99 -4.81 0.60
N THR A 81 -1.90 -5.77 0.37
CA THR A 81 -2.87 -5.69 -0.72
C THR A 81 -3.73 -4.43 -0.63
N PHE A 82 -4.09 -4.02 0.59
CA PHE A 82 -4.92 -2.84 0.80
C PHE A 82 -4.19 -1.53 0.44
N TYR A 83 -3.00 -1.30 0.99
CA TYR A 83 -2.24 -0.08 0.73
C TYR A 83 -1.65 -0.03 -0.69
N CYS A 84 -1.25 -1.16 -1.26
CA CYS A 84 -0.89 -1.23 -2.68
C CYS A 84 -2.09 -0.85 -3.56
N GLY A 85 -3.28 -1.38 -3.27
CA GLY A 85 -4.50 -1.08 -4.01
C GLY A 85 -4.87 0.41 -3.97
N LEU A 86 -4.82 1.03 -2.78
CA LEU A 86 -5.09 2.46 -2.62
C LEU A 86 -4.06 3.33 -3.35
N THR A 87 -2.77 3.00 -3.21
CA THR A 87 -1.68 3.67 -3.93
C THR A 87 -1.88 3.59 -5.44
N CYS A 88 -2.22 2.41 -5.95
CA CYS A 88 -2.48 2.22 -7.37
C CYS A 88 -3.72 3.00 -7.85
N PHE A 89 -4.77 3.15 -7.03
CA PHE A 89 -5.90 3.99 -7.39
C PHE A 89 -5.53 5.47 -7.45
N ALA A 90 -4.74 5.96 -6.49
CA ALA A 90 -4.26 7.33 -6.46
C ALA A 90 -3.37 7.62 -7.69
N LEU A 91 -2.38 6.77 -7.96
CA LEU A 91 -1.52 6.90 -9.13
C LEU A 91 -2.29 6.80 -10.44
N ALA A 92 -3.26 5.91 -10.56
CA ALA A 92 -4.10 5.81 -11.75
C ALA A 92 -4.94 7.08 -11.99
N LYS A 93 -5.35 7.77 -10.92
CA LYS A 93 -6.08 9.04 -11.02
C LYS A 93 -5.16 10.17 -11.49
N ASP A 94 -3.94 10.24 -10.98
CA ASP A 94 -3.01 11.34 -11.25
C ASP A 94 -2.31 11.19 -12.62
N THR A 95 -1.93 9.97 -12.98
CA THR A 95 -1.15 9.68 -14.20
C THR A 95 -2.00 9.22 -15.38
N ASN A 96 -3.24 8.77 -15.13
CA ASN A 96 -4.09 8.07 -16.10
C ASN A 96 -3.45 6.79 -16.71
N ASP A 97 -2.41 6.23 -16.06
CA ASP A 97 -1.74 5.02 -16.53
C ASP A 97 -2.61 3.77 -16.28
N ARG A 98 -2.76 2.97 -17.34
CA ARG A 98 -3.50 1.70 -17.33
C ARG A 98 -2.87 0.65 -16.42
N LYS A 99 -1.55 0.67 -16.22
CA LYS A 99 -0.82 -0.24 -15.32
C LYS A 99 -1.39 -0.15 -13.90
N TRP A 100 -1.39 1.06 -13.33
CA TRP A 100 -1.88 1.29 -11.97
C TRP A 100 -3.34 0.90 -11.82
N ARG A 101 -4.18 1.24 -12.79
CA ARG A 101 -5.59 0.81 -12.79
C ARG A 101 -5.74 -0.71 -12.79
N LYS A 102 -4.90 -1.45 -13.54
CA LYS A 102 -4.94 -2.91 -13.59
C LYS A 102 -4.54 -3.53 -12.25
N LEU A 103 -3.49 -3.01 -11.62
CA LEU A 103 -3.02 -3.46 -10.31
C LEU A 103 -4.07 -3.17 -9.22
N ALA A 104 -4.60 -1.96 -9.16
CA ALA A 104 -5.65 -1.57 -8.21
C ALA A 104 -6.87 -2.50 -8.29
N MET A 105 -7.31 -2.83 -9.51
CA MET A 105 -8.44 -3.74 -9.72
C MET A 105 -8.12 -5.20 -9.36
N LYS A 106 -6.85 -5.63 -9.44
CA LYS A 106 -6.40 -6.95 -8.97
C LYS A 106 -6.53 -7.02 -7.45
N ASP A 107 -6.04 -6.01 -6.74
CA ASP A 107 -6.07 -5.95 -5.27
C ASP A 107 -7.50 -5.84 -4.73
N LEU A 108 -8.34 -5.02 -5.37
CA LEU A 108 -9.78 -4.93 -5.06
C LEU A 108 -10.47 -6.29 -5.18
N LYS A 109 -10.17 -7.06 -6.24
CA LYS A 109 -10.75 -8.42 -6.41
C LYS A 109 -10.26 -9.38 -5.33
N LYS A 110 -8.99 -9.27 -4.93
CA LYS A 110 -8.39 -10.10 -3.88
C LYS A 110 -9.06 -9.83 -2.53
N ILE A 111 -9.17 -8.57 -2.12
CA ILE A 111 -9.86 -8.17 -0.88
C ILE A 111 -11.36 -8.49 -0.95
N LYS A 112 -12.01 -8.37 -2.12
CA LYS A 112 -13.40 -8.81 -2.30
C LYS A 112 -13.57 -10.30 -2.00
N LYS A 113 -12.65 -11.15 -2.45
CA LYS A 113 -12.66 -12.59 -2.15
C LYS A 113 -12.52 -12.82 -0.65
N TRP A 114 -11.56 -12.17 0.00
CA TRP A 114 -11.35 -12.31 1.44
C TRP A 114 -12.50 -11.78 2.29
N SER A 115 -13.19 -10.72 1.86
CA SER A 115 -14.37 -10.19 2.56
C SER A 115 -15.52 -11.17 2.68
N LYS A 116 -15.60 -12.18 1.79
CA LYS A 116 -16.60 -13.25 1.91
C LYS A 116 -16.29 -14.21 3.05
N LEU A 117 -15.02 -14.38 3.39
CA LEU A 117 -14.53 -15.29 4.42
C LEU A 117 -14.37 -14.58 5.76
N SER A 118 -13.93 -13.32 5.75
CA SER A 118 -13.72 -12.51 6.95
C SER A 118 -14.24 -11.08 6.74
N PRO A 119 -15.57 -10.86 6.83
CA PRO A 119 -16.15 -9.54 6.70
C PRO A 119 -15.58 -8.53 7.69
N PHE A 120 -15.38 -8.93 8.96
CA PHE A 120 -14.90 -8.03 10.02
C PHE A 120 -13.53 -7.41 9.71
N ASN A 121 -12.64 -8.15 9.06
CA ASN A 121 -11.29 -7.69 8.75
C ASN A 121 -11.19 -6.97 7.39
N CYS A 122 -12.11 -7.26 6.47
CA CYS A 122 -11.97 -6.90 5.06
C CYS A 122 -13.07 -5.99 4.51
N LEU A 123 -14.25 -5.91 5.13
CA LEU A 123 -15.41 -5.22 4.56
C LEU A 123 -15.15 -3.71 4.40
N GLN A 124 -14.68 -3.06 5.46
CA GLN A 124 -14.30 -1.65 5.48
C GLN A 124 -13.21 -1.33 4.44
N LYS A 125 -12.20 -2.20 4.33
CA LYS A 125 -11.12 -2.09 3.33
C LYS A 125 -11.65 -2.23 1.91
N LEU A 126 -12.57 -3.18 1.71
CA LEU A 126 -13.25 -3.39 0.43
C LEU A 126 -14.10 -2.17 0.04
N LEU A 127 -14.85 -1.60 0.99
CA LEU A 127 -15.71 -0.44 0.76
C LEU A 127 -14.86 0.75 0.30
N LEU A 128 -13.76 1.05 1.00
CA LEU A 128 -12.86 2.12 0.60
C LEU A 128 -12.28 1.92 -0.81
N LEU A 129 -11.79 0.71 -1.14
CA LEU A 129 -11.29 0.43 -2.49
C LEU A 129 -12.38 0.54 -3.57
N LYS A 130 -13.64 0.22 -3.25
CA LYS A 130 -14.77 0.42 -4.16
C LYS A 130 -15.10 1.91 -4.34
N ALA A 131 -14.94 2.72 -3.30
CA ALA A 131 -15.08 4.17 -3.37
C ALA A 131 -14.05 4.75 -4.36
N GLU A 132 -12.76 4.40 -4.20
CA GLU A 132 -11.70 4.83 -5.10
C GLU A 132 -11.92 4.36 -6.55
N ALA A 133 -12.37 3.12 -6.75
CA ALA A 133 -12.75 2.62 -8.08
C ALA A 133 -13.96 3.34 -8.70
N ALA A 134 -14.86 3.89 -7.87
CA ALA A 134 -15.98 4.69 -8.33
C ALA A 134 -15.53 6.11 -8.70
N VAL A 135 -14.66 6.73 -7.88
CA VAL A 135 -14.02 8.03 -8.14
C VAL A 135 -13.25 8.01 -9.47
N LEU A 136 -12.39 7.00 -9.69
CA LEU A 136 -11.64 6.85 -10.93
C LEU A 136 -12.56 6.71 -12.16
N GLY A 137 -13.74 6.12 -11.96
CA GLY A 137 -14.79 6.02 -12.99
C GLY A 137 -15.72 7.22 -13.09
N ARG A 138 -15.43 8.33 -12.39
CA ARG A 138 -16.28 9.55 -12.30
C ARG A 138 -17.71 9.28 -11.79
N ARG A 139 -17.90 8.27 -10.94
CA ARG A 139 -19.19 7.89 -10.34
C ARG A 139 -19.27 8.35 -8.88
N TYR A 140 -19.24 9.66 -8.67
CA TYR A 140 -19.11 10.26 -7.33
C TYR A 140 -20.24 9.88 -6.37
N SER A 141 -21.51 9.91 -6.80
CA SER A 141 -22.65 9.50 -5.96
C SER A 141 -22.61 8.01 -5.56
N LYS A 142 -21.84 7.18 -6.27
CA LYS A 142 -21.59 5.79 -5.90
C LYS A 142 -20.43 5.67 -4.91
N ALA A 143 -19.41 6.50 -5.05
CA ALA A 143 -18.28 6.56 -4.12
C ALA A 143 -18.75 6.99 -2.72
N GLU A 144 -19.61 8.01 -2.64
CA GLU A 144 -20.18 8.50 -1.38
C GLU A 144 -20.91 7.42 -0.58
N LYS A 145 -21.57 6.46 -1.24
CA LYS A 145 -22.24 5.33 -0.57
C LYS A 145 -21.28 4.28 0.00
N TYR A 146 -20.00 4.35 -0.37
CA TYR A 146 -18.97 3.42 0.07
C TYR A 146 -18.01 4.03 1.10
N TYR A 147 -17.91 5.35 1.19
CA TYR A 147 -17.29 6.03 2.32
C TYR A 147 -18.19 5.90 3.55
#